data_AF-H8ZX14-F1
#
_entry.id   AF-H8ZX14-F1
#
_cell.length_a   1.000
_cell.length_b   1.000
_cell.length_c   1.000
_cell.angle_alpha   90.00
_cell.angle_beta   90.00
_cell.angle_gamma   90.00
#
_symmetry.space_group_name_H-M   'P 1'
#
loop_
_entity.id
_entity.type
_entity.pdbx_description
1 polymer ?
#
loop_
_entity_poly.entity_id
_entity_poly.type
_entity_poly.pdbx_seq_one_letter_code
_entity_poly.pdbx_strand_id
1 'polypeptide(L)' 'MTEIKIFNRWSLDDVNVSDLSLQDYLAVKGKAAVYLPHTAGRYNVKRFRKAQCPIVER' A
#
# COMPACT_ATOMS: atom_id res chain seq x y z
N MET A 1 12.45 11.89 9.88
CA MET A 1 10.99 11.77 9.65
C MET A 1 10.56 10.49 10.32
N THR A 2 9.51 10.51 11.14
CA THR A 2 9.03 9.34 11.90
C THR A 2 8.55 8.24 10.96
N GLU A 3 8.97 7.00 11.19
CA GLU A 3 8.57 5.83 10.41
C GLU A 3 7.05 5.61 10.52
N ILE A 4 6.36 5.53 9.39
CA ILE A 4 4.90 5.35 9.36
C ILE A 4 4.61 3.85 9.47
N LYS A 5 4.13 3.43 10.64
CA LYS A 5 3.77 2.04 10.93
C LYS A 5 2.26 1.86 10.81
N ILE A 6 1.83 0.79 10.14
CA ILE A 6 0.43 0.39 10.09
C ILE A 6 -0.03 0.04 11.51
N PHE A 7 -1.17 0.59 11.94
CA PHE A 7 -1.72 0.44 13.28
C PHE A 7 -0.73 0.79 14.41
N ASN A 8 0.29 1.61 14.12
CA ASN A 8 1.42 1.91 15.02
C ASN A 8 2.18 0.65 15.54
N ARG A 9 2.05 -0.48 14.84
CA ARG A 9 2.65 -1.76 15.26
C ARG A 9 3.53 -2.40 14.20
N TRP A 10 3.13 -2.33 12.93
CA TRP A 10 3.77 -3.06 11.84
C TRP A 10 4.50 -2.11 10.90
N SER A 11 5.78 -2.36 10.62
CA SER A 11 6.52 -1.67 9.57
C SER A 11 6.28 -2.34 8.21
N LEU A 12 6.29 -1.53 7.15
CA LEU A 12 6.17 -1.98 5.77
C LEU A 12 7.53 -2.15 5.08
N ASP A 13 8.61 -1.65 5.68
CA ASP A 13 9.96 -1.65 5.07
C ASP A 13 10.53 -3.08 4.96
N ASP A 14 10.13 -3.96 5.87
CA ASP A 14 10.54 -5.38 5.86
C ASP A 14 9.84 -6.20 4.76
N VAL A 15 8.80 -5.66 4.13
CA VAL A 15 8.00 -6.40 3.15
C VAL A 15 8.62 -6.25 1.75
N ASN A 16 9.34 -7.29 1.33
CA ASN A 16 9.88 -7.38 -0.01
C ASN A 16 9.03 -8.30 -0.91
N VAL A 17 8.70 -7.83 -2.10
CA VAL A 17 8.01 -8.64 -3.13
C VAL A 17 9.09 -9.25 -4.02
N SER A 18 9.17 -10.57 -4.05
CA SER A 18 10.21 -11.32 -4.79
C SER A 18 9.93 -11.43 -6.30
N ASP A 19 8.66 -11.35 -6.69
CA ASP A 19 8.23 -11.47 -8.10
C ASP A 19 8.12 -10.09 -8.76
N LEU A 20 8.86 -9.92 -9.86
CA LEU A 20 8.93 -8.68 -10.64
C LEU A 20 7.56 -8.28 -11.21
N SER A 21 6.74 -9.24 -11.62
CA SER A 21 5.44 -8.96 -12.24
C SER A 21 4.40 -8.42 -11.25
N LEU A 22 4.56 -8.79 -9.97
CA LEU A 22 3.65 -8.43 -8.89
C LEU A 22 4.03 -7.12 -8.22
N GLN A 23 5.29 -6.69 -8.34
CA GLN A 23 5.84 -5.50 -7.70
C GLN A 23 5.02 -4.23 -8.01
N ASP A 24 4.53 -4.07 -9.25
CA ASP A 24 3.76 -2.89 -9.66
C ASP A 24 2.28 -2.94 -9.22
N TYR A 25 1.77 -4.12 -8.88
CA TYR A 25 0.37 -4.34 -8.51
C TYR A 25 0.12 -4.46 -7.00
N LEU A 26 1.20 -4.56 -6.21
CA LEU A 26 1.21 -4.60 -4.76
C LEU A 26 1.72 -3.27 -4.21
N ALA A 27 0.79 -2.36 -3.91
CA ALA A 27 1.10 -1.11 -3.23
C ALA A 27 1.40 -1.39 -1.74
N VAL A 28 2.67 -1.69 -1.47
CA VAL A 28 3.21 -1.96 -0.12
C VAL A 28 4.27 -0.92 0.26
N LYS A 29 4.88 -0.24 -0.72
CA LYS A 29 5.97 0.72 -0.51
C LYS A 29 5.50 2.17 -0.69
N GLY A 30 6.16 3.11 0.01
CA GLY A 30 5.98 4.55 -0.18
C GLY A 30 4.58 5.06 0.20
N LYS A 31 3.76 5.44 -0.79
CA LYS A 31 2.42 6.04 -0.58
C LYS A 31 1.40 5.08 0.06
N ALA A 32 1.71 3.79 0.10
CA ALA A 32 0.90 2.78 0.78
C ALA A 32 1.14 2.73 2.30
N ALA A 33 2.18 3.40 2.80
CA ALA A 33 2.42 3.51 4.23
C ALA A 33 1.42 4.49 4.86
N VAL A 34 0.31 3.95 5.36
CA VAL A 34 -0.76 4.69 6.05
C VAL A 34 -0.96 4.12 7.46
N TYR A 35 -1.29 4.99 8.41
CA TYR A 35 -1.57 4.58 9.79
C TYR A 35 -2.82 3.70 9.91
N LEU A 36 -3.85 4.01 9.12
CA LEU A 36 -5.14 3.34 9.11
C LEU A 36 -5.47 2.95 7.65
N PRO A 37 -5.97 1.72 7.38
CA PRO A 37 -6.22 1.25 6.01
C PRO A 37 -7.52 1.79 5.41
N HIS A 38 -7.90 3.03 5.72
CA HIS A 38 -9.08 3.67 5.17
C HIS A 38 -8.69 5.01 4.57
N THR A 39 -8.37 5.03 3.27
CA THR A 39 -7.93 6.25 2.56
C THR A 39 -9.08 6.97 1.84
N ALA A 40 -10.30 6.40 1.85
CA ALA A 40 -11.45 6.92 1.10
C ALA A 40 -11.13 7.19 -0.39
N GLY A 41 -10.15 6.46 -0.93
CA GLY A 41 -9.62 6.67 -2.26
C GLY A 41 -10.57 6.16 -3.35
N ARG A 42 -10.70 6.94 -4.42
CA ARG A 42 -11.57 6.60 -5.57
C ARG A 42 -10.84 5.74 -6.60
N TYR A 43 -10.50 4.52 -6.21
CA TYR A 43 -9.67 3.60 -7.00
C TYR A 43 -10.43 2.86 -8.11
N ASN A 44 -11.76 2.91 -8.11
CA ASN A 44 -12.62 2.29 -9.13
C ASN A 44 -12.89 3.19 -10.35
N VAL A 45 -12.58 4.49 -10.27
CA VAL A 45 -12.97 5.48 -11.31
C VAL A 45 -12.22 5.29 -12.63
N LYS A 46 -10.98 4.79 -12.61
CA LYS A 46 -10.20 4.51 -13.83
C LYS A 46 -9.61 3.10 -13.76
N ARG A 47 -9.43 2.48 -14.93
CA ARG A 47 -8.70 1.20 -15.06
C ARG A 47 -7.30 1.34 -14.46
N PHE A 48 -6.82 0.27 -13.84
CA PHE A 48 -5.53 0.15 -13.14
C PHE A 48 -5.35 0.98 -11.86
N ARG A 49 -6.27 1.86 -11.47
CA ARG A 49 -6.17 2.57 -10.17
C ARG A 49 -6.30 1.65 -8.97
N LYS A 50 -6.94 0.49 -9.11
CA LYS A 50 -6.95 -0.56 -8.06
C LYS A 50 -5.56 -1.07 -7.71
N ALA A 51 -4.56 -0.95 -8.59
CA ALA A 51 -3.18 -1.32 -8.31
C ALA A 51 -2.53 -0.37 -7.28
N GLN A 52 -3.03 0.86 -7.18
CA GLN A 52 -2.54 1.90 -6.28
C GLN A 52 -3.24 1.87 -4.90
N CYS A 53 -4.29 1.07 -4.73
CA CYS A 53 -4.89 0.83 -3.40
C CYS A 53 -3.85 0.21 -2.47
N PRO A 54 -3.63 0.76 -1.26
CA PRO A 54 -2.86 0.07 -0.24
C PRO A 54 -3.39 -1.35 -0.06
N ILE A 55 -2.50 -2.34 0.00
CA ILE A 55 -2.91 -3.76 0.02
C ILE A 55 -3.84 -4.10 1.19
N VAL A 56 -3.70 -3.39 2.32
CA VAL A 56 -4.50 -3.59 3.53
C VAL A 56 -5.91 -3.01 3.41
N GLU A 57 -6.12 -2.03 2.52
CA GLU A 57 -7.44 -1.42 2.26
C GLU A 57 -8.21 -2.12 1.13
N ARG A 58 -7.51 -2.86 0.27
CA ARG A 58 -8.04 -3.40 -1.00
C ARG A 58 -9.19 -4.38 -0.81
#